data_AF-A0A2N2MSP9-F1
#
_entry.id   AF-A0A2N2MSP9-F1
#
_cell.length_a   1.000
_cell.length_b   1.000
_cell.length_c   1.000
_cell.angle_alpha   90.00
_cell.angle_beta   90.00
_cell.angle_gamma   90.00
#
_symmetry.space_group_name_H-M   'P 1'
#
loop_
_entity.id
_entity.type
_entity.pdbx_description
1 polymer ?
#
loop_
_entity_poly.entity_id
_entity_poly.type
_entity_poly.pdbx_seq_one_letter_code
_entity_poly.pdbx_strand_id
1 'polypeptide(L)'
;MSEKIGDMNSHCGECDLIDWCSEPYGSPYLCTDGRFEDVEVAKYITLAETSAVDLDTSKITPEINRDDFDCASDYEDAVDTAVLNVYKVLVADDVEKRLEEVPNDFV
;
A
#
# COMPACT_ATOMS: atom_id res chain seq x y z
N MET A 1 17.19 2.00 -14.12
CA MET A 1 17.73 1.25 -12.97
C MET A 1 16.54 0.57 -12.35
N SER A 2 16.58 -0.75 -12.24
CA SER A 2 15.51 -1.51 -11.61
C SER A 2 15.94 -1.83 -10.19
N GLU A 3 15.53 -1.00 -9.24
CA GLU A 3 15.70 -1.30 -7.81
C GLU A 3 14.59 -2.26 -7.39
N LYS A 4 14.94 -3.28 -6.60
CA LYS A 4 13.97 -4.21 -6.01
C LYS A 4 13.45 -3.67 -4.69
N ILE A 5 12.21 -4.01 -4.36
CA ILE A 5 11.55 -3.53 -3.14
C ILE A 5 12.27 -4.00 -1.88
N GLY A 6 12.76 -5.24 -1.85
CA GLY A 6 13.52 -5.77 -0.71
C GLY A 6 14.87 -5.07 -0.47
N ASP A 7 15.45 -4.45 -1.50
CA ASP A 7 16.76 -3.76 -1.41
C ASP A 7 16.63 -2.30 -0.91
N MET A 8 15.41 -1.77 -0.74
CA MET A 8 15.15 -0.38 -0.36
C MET A 8 15.47 -0.03 1.11
N ASN A 9 15.82 -1.03 1.92
CA ASN A 9 16.43 -0.92 3.25
C ASN A 9 15.81 0.15 4.20
N SER A 10 14.48 0.30 4.15
CA SER A 10 13.71 1.23 5.00
C SER A 10 14.10 2.72 4.89
N HIS A 11 14.55 3.18 3.71
CA HIS A 11 14.80 4.60 3.42
C HIS A 11 13.50 5.41 3.22
N CYS A 12 12.58 5.32 4.18
CA CYS A 12 11.29 6.02 4.15
C CYS A 12 11.51 7.55 4.13
N GLY A 13 10.83 8.25 3.21
CA GLY A 13 10.93 9.70 3.02
C GLY A 13 11.57 10.13 1.69
N GLU A 14 12.40 9.25 1.09
CA GLU A 14 12.98 9.45 -0.26
C GLU A 14 12.66 8.26 -1.18
N CYS A 15 11.73 7.41 -0.77
CA CYS A 15 11.40 6.17 -1.48
C CYS A 15 10.30 6.40 -2.52
N ASP A 16 10.49 5.85 -3.73
CA ASP A 16 9.52 5.99 -4.83
C ASP A 16 8.19 5.25 -4.57
N LEU A 17 8.14 4.36 -3.57
CA LEU A 17 6.95 3.61 -3.19
C LEU A 17 6.13 4.27 -2.09
N ILE A 18 6.51 5.46 -1.63
CA ILE A 18 5.89 6.09 -0.46
C ILE A 18 4.37 6.31 -0.65
N ASP A 19 3.95 6.61 -1.88
CA ASP A 19 2.53 6.79 -2.22
C ASP A 19 1.70 5.50 -2.11
N TRP A 20 2.34 4.34 -2.25
CA TRP A 20 1.70 3.02 -2.19
C TRP A 20 2.00 2.25 -0.91
N CYS A 21 2.88 2.79 -0.07
CA CYS A 21 3.21 2.27 1.24
C CYS A 21 2.34 2.97 2.29
N SER A 22 1.95 2.25 3.34
CA SER A 22 1.39 2.90 4.51
C SER A 22 2.47 3.62 5.31
N GLU A 23 2.03 4.57 6.16
CA GLU A 23 2.88 5.24 7.14
C GLU A 23 3.68 4.24 7.99
N PRO A 24 4.80 4.66 8.62
CA PRO A 24 5.55 3.77 9.52
C PRO A 24 4.60 3.09 10.51
N TYR A 25 4.74 1.76 10.64
CA TYR A 25 3.89 0.86 11.46
C TYR A 25 2.47 0.55 10.92
N GLY A 26 2.09 1.08 9.75
CA GLY A 26 0.88 0.69 9.02
C GLY A 26 1.13 -0.42 7.99
N SER A 27 0.05 -1.10 7.58
CA SER A 27 0.09 -2.08 6.48
C SER A 27 -0.57 -1.48 5.24
N PRO A 28 0.04 -1.59 4.04
CA PRO A 28 1.21 -2.40 3.73
C PRO A 28 2.56 -1.68 3.97
N TYR A 29 3.53 -2.40 4.55
CA TYR A 29 4.92 -1.94 4.67
C TYR A 29 5.83 -2.65 3.66
N LEU A 30 5.76 -2.17 2.40
CA LEU A 30 6.19 -2.90 1.20
C LEU A 30 7.65 -3.39 1.24
N CYS A 31 8.58 -2.55 1.71
CA CYS A 31 10.02 -2.90 1.74
C CYS A 31 10.37 -4.01 2.75
N THR A 32 9.45 -4.37 3.65
CA THR A 32 9.62 -5.51 4.57
C THR A 32 8.63 -6.64 4.31
N ASP A 33 7.76 -6.45 3.31
CA ASP A 33 6.78 -7.44 2.93
C ASP A 33 7.43 -8.45 1.98
N GLY A 34 7.68 -9.66 2.50
CA GLY A 34 8.35 -10.73 1.76
C GLY A 34 7.64 -11.11 0.46
N ARG A 35 6.36 -10.76 0.28
CA ARG A 35 5.62 -10.96 -0.98
C ARG A 35 6.21 -10.17 -2.14
N PHE A 36 6.85 -9.03 -1.85
CA PHE A 36 7.35 -8.11 -2.86
C PHE A 36 8.88 -8.01 -2.90
N GLU A 37 9.61 -8.78 -2.07
CA GLU A 37 11.08 -8.69 -1.93
C GLU A 37 11.82 -8.67 -3.29
N ASP A 38 11.43 -9.55 -4.20
CA ASP A 38 12.05 -9.71 -5.52
C ASP A 38 11.42 -8.84 -6.63
N VAL A 39 10.39 -8.06 -6.32
CA VAL A 39 9.66 -7.23 -7.30
C VAL A 39 10.44 -5.94 -7.56
N GLU A 40 10.55 -5.55 -8.81
CA GLU A 40 11.12 -4.25 -9.19
C GLU A 40 10.16 -3.12 -8.81
N VAL A 41 10.66 -2.05 -8.19
CA VAL A 41 9.89 -0.86 -7.77
C VAL A 41 9.03 -0.32 -8.92
N ALA A 42 9.63 -0.11 -10.10
CA ALA A 42 8.92 0.40 -11.27
C ALA A 42 7.79 -0.54 -11.74
N LYS A 43 7.98 -1.87 -11.62
CA LYS A 43 6.95 -2.85 -11.96
C LYS A 43 5.79 -2.78 -10.98
N TYR A 44 6.08 -2.69 -9.68
CA TYR A 44 5.05 -2.53 -8.66
C TYR A 44 4.24 -1.26 -8.89
N ILE A 45 4.90 -0.10 -9.09
CA ILE A 45 4.22 1.18 -9.35
C ILE A 45 3.29 1.06 -10.56
N THR A 46 3.79 0.50 -11.66
CA THR A 46 2.97 0.32 -12.87
C THR A 46 1.73 -0.54 -12.60
N LEU A 47 1.87 -1.61 -11.82
CA LEU A 47 0.74 -2.49 -11.47
C LEU A 47 -0.23 -1.78 -10.52
N ALA A 48 0.27 -1.04 -9.53
CA ALA A 48 -0.53 -0.29 -8.58
C ALA A 48 -1.32 0.84 -9.25
N GLU A 49 -0.68 1.62 -10.14
CA GLU A 49 -1.34 2.69 -10.92
C GLU A 49 -2.40 2.15 -11.88
N THR A 50 -2.22 0.93 -12.39
CA THR A 50 -3.18 0.27 -13.28
C THR A 50 -4.16 -0.64 -12.54
N SER A 51 -4.13 -0.63 -11.20
CA SER A 51 -5.04 -1.45 -10.39
C SER A 51 -6.48 -0.99 -10.58
N ALA A 52 -7.40 -1.95 -10.66
CA ALA A 52 -8.83 -1.70 -10.79
C ALA A 52 -9.56 -1.67 -9.43
N VAL A 53 -8.81 -1.53 -8.33
CA VAL A 53 -9.38 -1.47 -6.98
C VAL A 53 -10.23 -0.21 -6.85
N ASP A 54 -11.54 -0.40 -6.71
CA ASP A 54 -12.47 0.65 -6.37
C ASP A 54 -12.74 0.60 -4.87
N LEU A 55 -12.40 1.67 -4.17
CA LEU A 55 -12.73 1.81 -2.76
C LEU A 55 -14.13 2.34 -2.58
N ASP A 56 -15.02 1.45 -2.20
CA ASP A 56 -16.29 1.84 -1.62
C ASP A 56 -16.08 2.28 -0.17
N THR A 57 -15.73 3.55 0.02
CA THR A 57 -15.47 4.15 1.34
C THR A 57 -16.68 4.06 2.28
N SER A 58 -17.89 3.87 1.75
CA SER A 58 -19.12 3.69 2.55
C SER A 58 -19.16 2.35 3.30
N LYS A 59 -18.35 1.38 2.88
CA LYS A 59 -18.27 0.04 3.49
C LYS A 59 -17.11 -0.13 4.47
N ILE A 60 -16.24 0.87 4.57
CA ILE A 60 -15.08 0.82 5.47
C ILE A 60 -15.47 1.50 6.76
N THR A 61 -15.53 0.72 7.83
CA THR A 61 -15.68 1.21 9.19
C THR A 61 -14.35 1.02 9.90
N PRO A 62 -13.45 2.03 9.89
CA PRO A 62 -12.23 1.92 10.66
C PRO A 62 -12.60 1.83 12.15
N GLU A 63 -11.89 0.99 12.91
CA GLU A 63 -12.08 0.86 14.37
C GLU A 63 -11.46 2.07 15.10
N ILE A 64 -11.97 3.27 14.78
CA ILE A 64 -11.55 4.54 15.37
C ILE A 64 -12.74 5.08 16.15
N ASN A 65 -12.58 5.22 17.46
CA ASN A 65 -13.62 5.79 18.30
C ASN A 65 -13.46 7.32 18.36
N ARG A 66 -14.53 8.04 18.08
CA ARG A 66 -14.57 9.51 18.13
C ARG A 66 -14.24 10.05 19.52
N ASP A 67 -14.61 9.35 20.58
CA ASP A 67 -14.40 9.79 21.96
C ASP A 67 -12.91 9.82 22.37
N ASP A 68 -12.01 9.19 21.59
CA ASP A 68 -10.56 9.26 21.80
C ASP A 68 -9.93 10.58 21.29
N PHE A 69 -10.72 11.44 20.64
CA PHE A 69 -10.25 12.68 20.02
C PHE A 69 -10.94 13.91 20.60
N ASP A 70 -10.12 14.88 21.06
CA ASP A 70 -10.61 16.16 21.58
C ASP A 70 -11.14 17.10 20.48
N CYS A 71 -10.72 16.91 19.22
CA CYS A 71 -11.12 17.73 18.08
C CYS A 71 -11.77 16.89 16.96
N ALA A 72 -12.80 17.43 16.31
CA ALA A 72 -13.47 16.77 15.19
C ALA A 72 -12.54 16.60 13.98
N SER A 73 -11.68 17.57 13.70
CA SER A 73 -10.74 17.50 12.57
C SER A 73 -9.74 16.35 12.72
N ASP A 74 -9.24 16.13 13.93
CA ASP A 74 -8.25 15.08 14.19
C ASP A 74 -8.86 13.69 14.00
N TYR A 75 -10.13 13.53 14.35
CA TYR A 75 -10.89 12.31 14.08
C TYR A 75 -11.11 12.11 12.57
N GLU A 76 -11.50 13.16 11.85
CA GLU A 76 -11.71 13.09 10.39
C GLU A 76 -10.41 12.73 9.67
N ASP A 77 -9.29 13.37 10.01
CA ASP A 77 -7.96 13.08 9.45
C ASP A 77 -7.52 11.63 9.75
N ALA A 78 -7.79 11.13 10.96
CA ALA A 78 -7.49 9.75 11.33
C ALA A 78 -8.34 8.74 10.53
N VAL A 79 -9.62 9.03 10.33
CA VAL A 79 -10.52 8.21 9.50
C VAL A 79 -10.07 8.20 8.04
N ASP A 80 -9.76 9.35 7.46
CA ASP A 80 -9.26 9.46 6.08
C ASP A 80 -7.95 8.68 5.90
N THR A 81 -7.03 8.80 6.87
CA THR A 81 -5.77 8.06 6.87
C THR A 81 -6.00 6.54 6.92
N ALA A 82 -6.92 6.09 7.78
CA ALA A 82 -7.26 4.68 7.88
C ALA A 82 -7.90 4.13 6.60
N VAL A 83 -8.83 4.87 5.99
CA VAL A 83 -9.44 4.51 4.71
C VAL A 83 -8.38 4.43 3.60
N LEU A 84 -7.46 5.39 3.55
CA LEU A 84 -6.37 5.40 2.60
C LEU A 84 -5.41 4.21 2.80
N ASN A 85 -5.12 3.82 4.04
CA ASN A 85 -4.30 2.64 4.30
C ASN A 85 -5.00 1.35 3.85
N VAL A 86 -6.32 1.23 4.05
CA VAL A 86 -7.10 0.10 3.51
C VAL A 86 -7.01 0.07 1.98
N TYR A 87 -7.05 1.22 1.30
CA TYR A 87 -6.82 1.28 -0.15
C TYR A 87 -5.52 0.57 -0.54
N LYS A 88 -4.43 0.98 0.11
CA LYS A 88 -3.08 0.57 -0.22
C LYS A 88 -2.92 -0.94 -0.02
N VAL A 89 -3.55 -1.50 1.02
CA VAL A 89 -3.61 -2.97 1.22
C VAL A 89 -4.30 -3.65 0.05
N LEU A 90 -5.49 -3.18 -0.34
CA LEU A 90 -6.24 -3.79 -1.45
C LEU A 90 -5.48 -3.71 -2.77
N VAL A 91 -4.79 -2.60 -3.03
CA VAL A 91 -3.92 -2.47 -4.20
C VAL A 91 -2.75 -3.44 -4.12
N ALA A 92 -2.10 -3.58 -2.96
CA ALA A 92 -1.02 -4.56 -2.78
C ALA A 92 -1.50 -6.00 -3.05
N ASP A 93 -2.68 -6.38 -2.56
CA ASP A 93 -3.31 -7.68 -2.83
C ASP A 93 -3.63 -7.89 -4.32
N ASP A 94 -4.10 -6.85 -5.03
CA ASP A 94 -4.32 -6.91 -6.48
C ASP A 94 -3.00 -7.08 -7.24
N VAL A 95 -1.96 -6.34 -6.84
CA VAL A 95 -0.61 -6.44 -7.42
C VAL A 95 -0.04 -7.83 -7.21
N GLU A 96 -0.14 -8.39 -6.00
CA GLU A 96 0.29 -9.77 -5.69
C GLU A 96 -0.38 -10.78 -6.62
N LYS A 97 -1.72 -10.76 -6.71
CA LYS A 97 -2.45 -11.67 -7.60
C LYS A 97 -2.00 -11.54 -9.06
N ARG A 98 -1.83 -10.30 -9.53
CA ARG A 98 -1.38 -10.05 -10.91
C ARG A 98 0.05 -10.49 -11.15
N LEU A 99 0.91 -10.48 -10.12
CA LEU A 99 2.26 -11.05 -10.20
C LEU A 99 2.23 -12.57 -10.30
N GLU A 100 1.33 -13.24 -9.59
CA GLU A 100 1.12 -14.70 -9.67
C GLU A 100 0.48 -15.13 -11.01
N GLU A 101 -0.38 -14.30 -11.60
CA GLU A 101 -1.05 -14.55 -12.88
C GLU A 101 -0.17 -14.31 -14.12
N VAL A 102 1.05 -13.80 -13.98
CA VAL A 102 2.00 -13.78 -15.11
C VAL A 102 2.64 -15.18 -15.19
N PRO A 103 2.19 -16.09 -16.07
CA PRO A 103 2.92 -17.31 -16.28
C PRO A 103 4.33 -16.95 -16.75
N ASN A 104 5.30 -17.66 -16.18
CA ASN A 104 6.71 -17.63 -16.53
C ASN A 104 6.93 -18.17 -17.97
N ASP A 105 6.36 -17.52 -18.98
CA ASP A 105 6.46 -17.88 -20.39
C ASP A 105 7.51 -16.99 -21.06
N PHE A 106 8.76 -17.15 -20.64
CA PHE A 106 9.93 -16.77 -21.43
C PHE A 106 11.18 -17.54 -20.96
N VAL A 107 11.17 -18.87 -21.13
CA VAL A 107 12.40 -19.67 -21.29
C VAL A 107 12.17 -20.72 -22.37
#